data_AF-A0A2P6GJE3-F1
#
_entry.id   AF-A0A2P6GJE3-F1
#
_cell.length_a   1.000
_cell.length_b   1.000
_cell.length_c   1.000
_cell.angle_alpha   90.00
_cell.angle_beta   90.00
_cell.angle_gamma   90.00
#
_symmetry.space_group_name_H-M   'P 1'
#
loop_
_entity.id
_entity.type
_entity.pdbx_description
1 polymer ?
#
loop_
_entity_poly.entity_id
_entity_poly.type
_entity_poly.pdbx_seq_one_letter_code
_entity_poly.pdbx_strand_id
1 'polypeptide(L)'
;MEVSYLQKKKVLEAYFDRTAFAAWDRLTSELPVSWVRERVREGRNNTKNAMLSILPENLSGFRVLDAGCGTGQLAFDLASRGANVIGVDVSEKLIALASERCPKELVNK
;
A
#
# COMPACT_ATOMS: atom_id res chain seq x y z
N MET A 1 24.43 -4.58 21.52
CA MET A 1 24.04 -3.18 21.24
C MET A 1 22.66 -3.21 20.60
N GLU A 2 21.68 -2.57 21.23
CA GLU A 2 20.32 -2.50 20.72
C GLU A 2 20.26 -1.49 19.58
N VAL A 3 19.80 -1.91 18.40
CA VAL A 3 19.65 -1.00 17.26
C VAL A 3 18.46 -0.09 17.52
N SER A 4 18.70 1.22 17.61
CA SER A 4 17.65 2.21 17.88
C SER A 4 16.57 2.23 16.79
N TYR A 5 15.35 2.64 17.15
CA TYR A 5 14.25 2.81 16.20
C TYR A 5 14.66 3.66 14.98
N LEU A 6 15.37 4.77 15.22
CA LEU A 6 15.83 5.68 14.16
C LEU A 6 16.81 5.00 13.20
N GLN A 7 17.66 4.09 13.69
CA GLN A 7 18.56 3.33 12.83
C GLN A 7 17.79 2.31 11.99
N LYS A 8 16.82 1.58 12.57
CA LYS A 8 15.98 0.63 11.82
C LYS A 8 15.15 1.35 10.74
N LYS A 9 14.56 2.50 11.09
CA LYS A 9 13.81 3.34 10.16
C LYS A 9 14.67 3.77 8.97
N LYS A 10 15.88 4.30 9.21
CA LYS A 10 16.82 4.69 8.15
C LYS A 10 17.20 3.54 7.21
N VAL A 11 17.37 2.32 7.75
CA VAL A 11 17.67 1.14 6.93
C VAL A 11 16.48 0.78 6.04
N LEU A 12 15.26 0.85 6.56
CA LEU A 12 14.04 0.60 5.78
C LEU A 12 13.84 1.67 4.69
N GLU A 13 13.98 2.95 5.03
CA GLU A 13 13.93 4.06 4.06
C GLU A 13 14.93 3.83 2.92
N ALA A 14 16.20 3.56 3.26
CA ALA A 14 17.23 3.31 2.27
C ALA A 14 16.97 2.05 1.42
N TYR A 15 16.32 1.02 1.97
CA TYR A 15 15.93 -0.16 1.21
C TYR A 15 14.87 0.18 0.17
N PHE A 16 13.78 0.84 0.57
CA PHE A 16 12.69 1.21 -0.32
C PHE A 16 13.08 2.30 -1.33
N ASP A 17 14.03 3.18 -1.01
CA ASP A 17 14.49 4.24 -1.90
C ASP A 17 15.47 3.79 -2.99
N ARG A 18 16.08 2.60 -2.85
CA ARG A 18 17.08 2.10 -3.82
C ARG A 18 16.45 1.15 -4.84
N THR A 19 17.21 0.15 -5.29
CA THR A 19 16.82 -0.87 -6.29
C THR A 19 15.53 -1.62 -5.94
N ALA A 20 15.10 -1.62 -4.67
CA ALA A 20 13.83 -2.21 -4.28
C ALA A 20 12.64 -1.45 -4.87
N PHE A 21 12.73 -0.14 -5.13
CA PHE A 21 11.62 0.64 -5.69
C PHE A 21 11.15 0.08 -7.02
N ALA A 22 12.06 -0.14 -8.00
CA ALA A 22 11.68 -0.68 -9.30
C ALA A 22 11.13 -2.12 -9.20
N ALA A 23 11.64 -2.91 -8.25
CA ALA A 23 11.11 -4.24 -7.99
C ALA A 23 9.70 -4.18 -7.35
N TRP A 24 9.45 -3.23 -6.47
CA TRP A 24 8.18 -2.99 -5.78
C TRP A 24 7.14 -2.37 -6.71
N ASP A 25 7.49 -1.33 -7.46
CA ASP A 25 6.65 -0.71 -8.48
C ASP A 25 6.14 -1.75 -9.48
N ARG A 26 7.08 -2.56 -10.00
CA ARG A 26 6.73 -3.68 -10.86
C ARG A 26 5.85 -4.67 -10.09
N LEU A 27 6.24 -5.13 -8.90
CA LEU A 27 5.46 -6.09 -8.10
C LEU A 27 4.04 -5.60 -7.77
N THR A 28 3.80 -4.32 -7.60
CA THR A 28 2.46 -3.77 -7.30
C THR A 28 1.72 -3.31 -8.55
N SER A 29 2.30 -3.48 -9.74
CA SER A 29 1.66 -3.23 -11.05
C SER A 29 1.18 -4.52 -11.71
N GLU A 30 0.48 -4.39 -12.84
CA GLU A 30 0.08 -5.50 -13.70
C GLU A 30 1.21 -6.04 -14.62
N LEU A 31 2.42 -5.48 -14.53
CA LEU A 31 3.53 -5.92 -15.39
C LEU A 31 3.94 -7.37 -15.08
N PRO A 32 4.38 -8.17 -16.07
CA PRO A 32 4.84 -9.53 -15.82
C PRO A 32 6.01 -9.58 -14.84
N VAL A 33 5.99 -10.53 -13.92
CA VAL A 33 7.06 -10.81 -12.96
C VAL A 33 7.39 -12.31 -12.96
N SER A 34 8.44 -12.72 -12.25
CA SER A 34 8.73 -14.15 -12.08
C SER A 34 7.58 -14.86 -11.36
N TRP A 35 7.42 -16.16 -11.59
CA TRP A 35 6.37 -16.98 -10.97
C TRP A 35 6.36 -16.89 -9.43
N VAL A 36 7.53 -16.76 -8.79
CA VAL A 36 7.63 -16.55 -7.34
C VAL A 36 6.96 -15.23 -6.94
N ARG A 37 7.23 -14.16 -7.68
CA ARG A 37 6.65 -12.84 -7.43
C ARG A 37 5.16 -12.78 -7.77
N GLU A 38 4.72 -13.55 -8.76
CA GLU A 38 3.30 -13.70 -9.08
C GLU A 38 2.53 -14.36 -7.92
N ARG A 39 3.07 -15.45 -7.34
CA ARG A 39 2.50 -16.01 -6.10
C ARG A 39 2.51 -15.03 -4.93
N VAL A 40 3.55 -14.20 -4.81
CA VAL A 40 3.58 -13.14 -3.77
C VAL A 40 2.45 -12.13 -4.00
N ARG A 41 2.18 -11.71 -5.25
CA ARG A 41 1.04 -10.84 -5.57
C ARG A 41 -0.28 -11.48 -5.20
N GLU A 42 -0.48 -12.74 -5.61
CA GLU A 42 -1.68 -13.50 -5.30
C GLU A 42 -1.90 -13.58 -3.79
N GLY A 43 -0.87 -13.93 -3.03
CA GLY A 43 -0.93 -13.96 -1.57
C GLY A 43 -1.32 -12.61 -0.95
N ARG A 44 -0.75 -11.49 -1.45
CA ARG A 44 -1.11 -10.14 -1.00
C ARG A 44 -2.57 -9.79 -1.32
N ASN A 45 -3.03 -10.13 -2.52
CA ASN A 45 -4.42 -9.92 -2.92
C ASN A 45 -5.38 -10.73 -2.04
N ASN A 46 -5.03 -11.98 -1.73
CA ASN A 46 -5.82 -12.83 -0.84
C ASN A 46 -5.90 -12.25 0.58
N THR A 47 -4.78 -11.76 1.14
CA THR A 47 -4.79 -11.08 2.44
C THR A 47 -5.67 -9.83 2.41
N LYS A 48 -5.53 -8.98 1.38
CA LYS A 48 -6.35 -7.77 1.22
C LYS A 48 -7.84 -8.11 1.15
N ASN A 49 -8.21 -9.10 0.34
CA ASN A 49 -9.60 -9.53 0.18
C ASN A 49 -10.17 -10.12 1.48
N ALA A 50 -9.38 -10.87 2.23
CA ALA A 50 -9.79 -11.38 3.54
C ALA A 50 -9.98 -10.25 4.58
N MET A 51 -9.17 -9.20 4.52
CA MET A 51 -9.37 -8.01 5.36
C MET A 51 -10.63 -7.24 4.96
N LEU A 52 -10.90 -7.11 3.66
CA LEU A 52 -12.10 -6.42 3.17
C LEU A 52 -13.39 -7.22 3.47
N SER A 53 -13.34 -8.55 3.47
CA SER A 53 -14.53 -9.39 3.66
C SER A 53 -15.09 -9.35 5.09
N ILE A 54 -14.28 -8.97 6.08
CA ILE A 54 -14.73 -8.79 7.47
C ILE A 54 -15.27 -7.39 7.76
N LEU A 55 -15.11 -6.45 6.82
CA LEU A 55 -15.59 -5.08 6.94
C LEU A 55 -16.95 -4.93 6.24
N PRO A 56 -17.80 -3.99 6.70
CA PRO A 56 -19.00 -3.63 5.96
C PRO A 56 -18.69 -3.21 4.50
N GLU A 57 -19.62 -3.50 3.59
CA GLU A 57 -19.50 -3.05 2.20
C GLU A 57 -19.66 -1.54 2.05
N ASN A 58 -20.43 -0.89 2.94
CA ASN A 58 -20.55 0.56 3.01
C ASN A 58 -19.82 1.07 4.25
N LEU A 59 -18.76 1.86 4.02
CA LEU A 59 -17.91 2.48 5.04
C LEU A 59 -18.13 4.00 5.12
N SER A 60 -19.26 4.51 4.63
CA SER A 60 -19.59 5.94 4.74
C SER A 60 -19.59 6.42 6.19
N GLY A 61 -18.88 7.52 6.45
CA GLY A 61 -18.72 8.09 7.80
C GLY A 61 -17.61 7.46 8.63
N PHE A 62 -16.97 6.39 8.16
CA PHE A 62 -15.80 5.82 8.83
C PHE A 62 -14.55 6.65 8.52
N ARG A 63 -13.66 6.74 9.51
CA ARG A 63 -12.31 7.28 9.36
C ARG A 63 -11.32 6.15 9.54
N VAL A 64 -10.43 5.94 8.57
CA VAL A 64 -9.50 4.81 8.56
C VAL A 64 -8.07 5.31 8.37
N LEU A 65 -7.14 4.72 9.13
CA LEU A 65 -5.70 4.87 8.95
C LEU A 65 -5.14 3.57 8.35
N ASP A 66 -4.56 3.65 7.16
CA ASP A 66 -3.78 2.56 6.55
C ASP A 66 -2.28 2.81 6.81
N ALA A 67 -1.74 2.13 7.80
CA ALA A 67 -0.35 2.30 8.24
C ALA A 67 0.58 1.30 7.54
N GLY A 68 1.48 1.82 6.70
CA GLY A 68 2.25 1.03 5.73
C GLY A 68 1.46 0.79 4.45
N CYS A 69 0.80 1.84 3.93
CA CYS A 69 -0.13 1.72 2.81
C CYS A 69 0.52 1.32 1.48
N GLY A 70 1.86 1.39 1.38
CA GLY A 70 2.61 1.11 0.17
C GLY A 70 2.09 1.92 -1.02
N THR A 71 1.64 1.23 -2.07
CA THR A 71 1.08 1.86 -3.28
C THR A 71 -0.42 2.13 -3.21
N GLY A 72 -1.02 2.04 -2.02
CA GLY A 72 -2.38 2.52 -1.74
C GLY A 72 -3.51 1.55 -2.07
N GLN A 73 -3.24 0.31 -2.50
CA GLN A 73 -4.29 -0.62 -2.95
C GLN A 73 -5.42 -0.82 -1.93
N LEU A 74 -5.11 -1.11 -0.66
CA LEU A 74 -6.12 -1.28 0.38
C LEU A 74 -6.83 0.05 0.69
N ALA A 75 -6.07 1.15 0.79
CA ALA A 75 -6.63 2.47 0.99
C ALA A 75 -7.66 2.86 -0.10
N PHE A 76 -7.40 2.54 -1.36
CA PHE A 76 -8.32 2.80 -2.46
C PHE A 76 -9.59 1.96 -2.38
N ASP A 77 -9.47 0.67 -2.02
CA ASP A 77 -10.64 -0.20 -1.84
C ASP A 77 -11.54 0.30 -0.69
N LEU A 78 -10.93 0.70 0.43
CA LEU A 78 -11.64 1.26 1.59
C LEU A 78 -12.33 2.60 1.24
N ALA A 79 -11.63 3.48 0.53
CA ALA A 79 -12.18 4.75 0.08
C ALA A 79 -13.29 4.57 -0.96
N SER A 80 -13.17 3.56 -1.83
CA SER A 80 -14.22 3.19 -2.80
C SER A 80 -15.50 2.72 -2.11
N ARG A 81 -15.39 2.11 -0.93
CA ARG A 81 -16.51 1.77 -0.04
C ARG A 81 -17.07 2.97 0.76
N GLY A 82 -16.49 4.16 0.62
CA GLY A 82 -16.98 5.41 1.22
C GLY A 82 -16.27 5.84 2.50
N ALA A 83 -15.20 5.15 2.92
CA ALA A 83 -14.41 5.59 4.07
C ALA A 83 -13.60 6.86 3.76
N ASN A 84 -13.37 7.70 4.77
CA ASN A 84 -12.33 8.73 4.74
C ASN A 84 -11.00 8.11 5.20
N VAL A 85 -10.07 7.89 4.26
CA VAL A 85 -8.85 7.11 4.49
C VAL A 85 -7.63 8.02 4.48
N ILE A 86 -6.79 7.87 5.50
CA ILE A 86 -5.42 8.41 5.54
C ILE A 86 -4.46 7.23 5.36
N GLY A 87 -3.72 7.22 4.25
CA GLY A 87 -2.62 6.28 4.04
C GLY A 87 -1.29 6.91 4.48
N VAL A 88 -0.48 6.17 5.24
CA VAL A 88 0.88 6.57 5.60
C VAL A 88 1.86 5.46 5.25
N ASP A 89 3.02 5.83 4.74
CA ASP A 89 4.14 4.92 4.52
C ASP A 89 5.44 5.67 4.81
N VAL A 90 6.48 4.91 5.16
CA VAL A 90 7.80 5.47 5.42
C VAL A 90 8.53 5.79 4.11
N SER A 91 8.14 5.16 3.00
CA SER A 91 8.73 5.42 1.69
C SER A 91 7.99 6.52 0.94
N GLU A 92 8.64 7.67 0.78
CA GLU A 92 8.14 8.79 -0.04
C GLU A 92 7.85 8.36 -1.48
N LYS A 93 8.66 7.45 -2.04
CA LYS A 93 8.46 6.95 -3.40
C LYS A 93 7.20 6.09 -3.55
N LEU A 94 6.91 5.25 -2.55
CA LEU A 94 5.66 4.47 -2.56
C LEU A 94 4.44 5.38 -2.43
N ILE A 95 4.53 6.42 -1.59
CA ILE A 95 3.48 7.44 -1.50
C ILE A 95 3.28 8.18 -2.82
N ALA A 96 4.36 8.62 -3.48
CA ALA A 96 4.26 9.27 -4.80
C ALA A 96 3.58 8.37 -5.83
N LEU A 97 3.94 7.09 -5.86
CA LEU A 97 3.33 6.09 -6.74
C LEU A 97 1.86 5.81 -6.38
N ALA A 98 1.53 5.79 -5.09
CA ALA A 98 0.14 5.70 -4.63
C ALA A 98 -0.67 6.91 -5.13
N SER A 99 -0.12 8.12 -4.99
CA SER A 99 -0.77 9.34 -5.49
C SER A 99 -0.98 9.31 -7.00
N GLU A 100 0.00 8.83 -7.78
CA GLU A 100 -0.12 8.68 -9.23
C GLU A 100 -1.19 7.66 -9.63
N ARG A 101 -1.27 6.54 -8.89
CA ARG A 101 -2.20 5.43 -9.16
C ARG A 101 -3.58 5.61 -8.54
N CYS A 102 -3.77 6.66 -7.73
CA CYS A 102 -5.04 6.93 -7.08
C CYS A 102 -6.15 7.09 -8.13
N PRO A 103 -7.24 6.29 -8.07
CA PRO A 103 -8.38 6.47 -8.95
C PRO A 103 -8.90 7.91 -8.90
N LYS A 104 -9.14 8.52 -10.06
CA LYS A 104 -9.50 9.94 -10.17
C LYS A 104 -10.78 10.28 -9.40
N GLU A 105 -11.68 9.31 -9.26
CA GLU A 105 -12.95 9.42 -8.54
C GLU A 105 -12.76 9.57 -7.03
N LEU A 106 -11.59 9.22 -6.49
CA LEU A 106 -11.26 9.30 -5.07
C LEU A 106 -10.51 10.59 -4.70
N VAL A 107 -9.96 11.32 -5.67
CA VAL A 107 -9.05 12.46 -5.43
C VAL A 107 -9.74 13.70 -4.83
N ASN A 108 -11.08 13.75 -4.79
CA ASN A 108 -11.84 14.93 -4.33
C ASN A 108 -13.07 14.60 -3.46
N LYS A 109 -13.05 13.48 -2.73
CA LYS A 109 -14.10 13.13 -1.76
C LYS A 109 -13.82 13.72 -0.37
#